data_AF-A0A523QJG9-F1
#
_entry.id   AF-A0A523QJG9-F1
#
_cell.length_a   1.000
_cell.length_b   1.000
_cell.length_c   1.000
_cell.angle_alpha   90.00
_cell.angle_beta   90.00
_cell.angle_gamma   90.00
#
_symmetry.space_group_name_H-M   'P 1'
#
loop_
_entity.id
_entity.type
_entity.pdbx_description
1 polymer ?
#
loop_
_entity_poly.entity_id
_entity_poly.type
_entity_poly.pdbx_seq_one_letter_code
_entity_poly.pdbx_strand_id
1 'polypeptide(L)'
;AYCSPSPFSRKLAVLMHKAGCSGVDFGVDSGSDKMLKTLGRSFSSREIEETAKLCHRHGIVFMYDLLLGGPGEDKETLRDTIELMKRVGPDRVGITIGARVYPGTSLSSSILKQGPFEKNRHLHGEAPDRDFFRPIFYLSSQLGDGIFPHVEKLVGDDERFFFPKDVGKSKNYNYNQNIALIEAIRKGHRGAYWDILRRMQA
;
A
#
# COMPACT_ATOMS: atom_id res chain seq x y z
N ALA A 1 -14.98 -3.76 -3.17
CA ALA A 1 -14.82 -2.78 -4.27
C ALA A 1 -13.43 -2.16 -4.17
N TYR A 2 -12.93 -1.52 -5.22
CA TYR A 2 -11.68 -0.75 -5.19
C TYR A 2 -11.96 0.69 -5.59
N CYS A 3 -11.50 1.68 -4.82
CA CYS A 3 -11.86 3.09 -4.99
C CYS A 3 -10.68 4.03 -4.75
N SER A 4 -10.79 5.26 -5.26
CA SER A 4 -10.00 6.39 -4.76
C SER A 4 -10.68 6.94 -3.50
N PRO A 5 -9.95 7.46 -2.49
CA PRO A 5 -10.56 8.13 -1.34
C PRO A 5 -11.33 9.40 -1.76
N SER A 6 -10.96 10.01 -2.88
CA SER A 6 -11.71 11.15 -3.43
C SER A 6 -11.98 11.00 -4.93
N PRO A 7 -13.21 11.26 -5.40
CA PRO A 7 -14.41 11.59 -4.61
C PRO A 7 -15.05 10.33 -3.97
N PHE A 8 -15.28 10.34 -2.65
CA PHE A 8 -16.07 9.33 -1.95
C PHE A 8 -17.16 10.00 -1.09
N SER A 9 -18.37 10.13 -1.65
CA SER A 9 -19.45 10.88 -0.98
C SER A 9 -20.24 10.03 0.02
N ARG A 10 -20.89 10.70 0.98
CA ARG A 10 -21.88 10.08 1.87
C ARG A 10 -22.96 9.31 1.10
N LYS A 11 -23.45 9.86 -0.02
CA LYS A 11 -24.48 9.23 -0.85
C LYS A 11 -23.97 7.89 -1.40
N LEU A 12 -22.72 7.87 -1.90
CA LEU A 12 -22.09 6.66 -2.40
C LEU A 12 -21.93 5.63 -1.28
N ALA A 13 -21.42 6.03 -0.12
CA ALA A 13 -21.27 5.15 1.05
C ALA A 13 -22.60 4.47 1.43
N VAL A 14 -23.69 5.24 1.53
CA VAL A 14 -25.03 4.71 1.85
C VAL A 14 -25.52 3.74 0.78
N LEU A 15 -25.32 4.05 -0.50
CA LEU A 15 -25.73 3.17 -1.60
C LEU A 15 -24.93 1.87 -1.62
N MET A 16 -23.62 1.93 -1.40
CA MET A 16 -22.77 0.74 -1.31
C MET A 16 -23.19 -0.17 -0.17
N HIS A 17 -23.45 0.40 1.02
CA HIS A 17 -23.95 -0.36 2.15
C HIS A 17 -25.30 -1.04 1.83
N LYS A 18 -26.27 -0.29 1.28
CA LYS A 18 -27.59 -0.82 0.89
C LYS A 18 -27.49 -1.91 -0.18
N ALA A 19 -26.51 -1.83 -1.07
CA ALA A 19 -26.25 -2.83 -2.10
C ALA A 19 -25.56 -4.10 -1.56
N GLY A 20 -25.24 -4.17 -0.26
CA GLY A 20 -24.56 -5.32 0.34
C GLY A 20 -23.05 -5.35 0.08
N CYS A 21 -22.42 -4.19 -0.17
CA CYS A 21 -20.98 -4.12 -0.35
C CYS A 21 -20.25 -4.60 0.91
N SER A 22 -19.52 -5.71 0.81
CA SER A 22 -18.84 -6.34 1.95
C SER A 22 -17.55 -5.63 2.38
N GLY A 23 -17.03 -4.73 1.56
CA GLY A 23 -15.88 -3.91 1.91
C GLY A 23 -15.29 -3.12 0.74
N VAL A 24 -14.54 -2.09 1.06
CA VAL A 24 -13.90 -1.19 0.10
C VAL A 24 -12.41 -1.08 0.37
N ASP A 25 -11.62 -1.35 -0.65
CA ASP A 25 -10.19 -1.09 -0.64
C ASP A 25 -9.94 0.26 -1.32
N PHE A 26 -9.18 1.14 -0.68
CA PHE A 26 -8.80 2.41 -1.28
C PHE A 26 -7.30 2.48 -1.53
N GLY A 27 -6.94 2.73 -2.78
CA GLY A 27 -5.57 3.04 -3.18
C GLY A 27 -5.23 4.47 -2.76
N VAL A 28 -4.65 4.61 -1.56
CA VAL A 28 -4.24 5.91 -1.01
C VAL A 28 -2.75 6.18 -1.26
N ASP A 29 -1.95 5.13 -1.45
CA ASP A 29 -0.49 5.08 -1.60
C ASP A 29 0.31 5.62 -0.41
N SER A 30 -0.01 6.82 0.07
CA SER A 30 0.74 7.53 1.10
C SER A 30 -0.21 8.37 1.97
N GLY A 31 0.18 8.61 3.21
CA GLY A 31 -0.47 9.57 4.10
C GLY A 31 0.26 10.91 4.19
N SER A 32 1.38 11.06 3.48
CA SER A 32 2.14 12.32 3.44
C SER A 32 1.72 13.16 2.24
N ASP A 33 1.28 14.40 2.47
CA ASP A 33 0.88 15.31 1.38
C ASP A 33 2.03 15.60 0.39
N LYS A 34 3.28 15.59 0.87
CA LYS A 34 4.47 15.70 0.02
C LYS A 34 4.53 14.54 -0.98
N MET A 35 4.29 13.32 -0.52
CA MET A 35 4.30 12.13 -1.37
C MET A 35 3.06 12.04 -2.24
N LEU A 36 1.87 12.34 -1.73
CA LEU A 36 0.64 12.39 -2.52
C LEU A 36 0.80 13.33 -3.72
N LYS A 37 1.38 14.53 -3.51
CA LYS A 37 1.72 15.46 -4.59
C LYS A 37 2.76 14.87 -5.56
N THR A 38 3.79 14.22 -5.04
CA THR A 38 4.88 13.63 -5.85
C THR A 38 4.38 12.48 -6.73
N LEU A 39 3.46 11.67 -6.20
CA LEU A 39 2.79 10.57 -6.89
C LEU A 39 1.65 11.05 -7.83
N GLY A 40 1.35 12.34 -7.86
CA GLY A 40 0.30 12.91 -8.70
C GLY A 40 -1.11 12.57 -8.25
N ARG A 41 -1.31 12.30 -6.94
CA ARG A 41 -2.64 12.04 -6.37
C ARG A 41 -3.46 13.33 -6.35
N SER A 42 -4.75 13.21 -6.67
CA SER A 42 -5.71 14.32 -6.73
C SER A 42 -6.38 14.60 -5.38
N PHE A 43 -5.85 14.05 -4.29
CA PHE A 43 -6.38 14.15 -2.93
C PHE A 43 -5.23 14.34 -1.95
N SER A 44 -5.55 14.87 -0.78
CA SER A 44 -4.64 15.05 0.36
C SER A 44 -4.94 14.06 1.48
N SER A 45 -4.07 14.07 2.49
CA SER A 45 -4.27 13.36 3.76
C SER A 45 -5.62 13.69 4.40
N ARG A 46 -6.16 14.90 4.19
CA ARG A 46 -7.48 15.30 4.68
C ARG A 46 -8.61 14.48 4.07
N GLU A 47 -8.62 14.26 2.76
CA GLU A 47 -9.65 13.45 2.10
C GLU A 47 -9.56 11.97 2.52
N ILE A 48 -8.36 11.48 2.83
CA ILE A 48 -8.18 10.15 3.44
C ILE A 48 -8.88 10.10 4.80
N GLU A 49 -8.65 11.09 5.68
CA GLU A 49 -9.35 11.16 6.98
C GLU A 49 -10.88 11.26 6.84
N GLU A 50 -11.35 12.06 5.89
CA GLU A 50 -12.79 12.23 5.62
C GLU A 50 -13.42 10.92 5.13
N THR A 51 -12.71 10.17 4.28
CA THR A 51 -13.13 8.86 3.80
C THR A 51 -13.25 7.86 4.95
N ALA A 52 -12.24 7.79 5.82
CA ALA A 52 -12.27 6.92 6.99
C ALA A 52 -13.45 7.26 7.91
N LYS A 53 -13.69 8.56 8.18
CA LYS A 53 -14.85 9.02 8.96
C LYS A 53 -16.18 8.59 8.34
N LEU A 54 -16.31 8.63 7.01
CA LEU A 54 -17.52 8.18 6.32
C LEU A 54 -17.68 6.66 6.41
N CYS A 55 -16.62 5.89 6.19
CA CYS A 55 -16.67 4.43 6.30
C CYS A 55 -17.07 3.99 7.71
N HIS A 56 -16.42 4.53 8.75
CA HIS A 56 -16.76 4.27 10.16
C HIS A 56 -18.21 4.62 10.48
N ARG A 57 -18.67 5.81 10.08
CA ARG A 57 -20.05 6.27 10.33
C ARG A 57 -21.11 5.38 9.68
N HIS A 58 -20.80 4.76 8.55
CA HIS A 58 -21.73 3.98 7.76
C HIS A 58 -21.49 2.47 7.84
N GLY A 59 -20.61 2.01 8.74
CA GLY A 59 -20.31 0.60 8.93
C GLY A 59 -19.76 -0.08 7.67
N ILE A 60 -19.00 0.66 6.86
CA ILE A 60 -18.30 0.10 5.71
C ILE A 60 -16.97 -0.43 6.19
N VAL A 61 -16.76 -1.74 6.05
CA VAL A 61 -15.45 -2.37 6.25
C VAL A 61 -14.50 -1.86 5.17
N PHE A 62 -13.31 -1.40 5.54
CA PHE A 62 -12.40 -0.79 4.57
C PHE A 62 -10.92 -1.01 4.81
N MET A 63 -10.17 -0.99 3.72
CA MET A 63 -8.73 -1.14 3.69
C MET A 63 -8.08 0.06 3.00
N TYR A 64 -6.88 0.42 3.43
CA TYR A 64 -6.02 1.37 2.73
C TYR A 64 -4.77 0.71 2.21
N ASP A 65 -4.55 0.82 0.90
CA ASP A 65 -3.37 0.31 0.21
C ASP A 65 -2.30 1.39 0.11
N LEU A 66 -1.10 1.06 0.60
CA LEU A 66 0.08 1.91 0.59
C LEU A 66 1.12 1.43 -0.43
N LEU A 67 1.79 2.40 -1.06
CA LEU A 67 2.98 2.22 -1.88
C LEU A 67 4.11 3.03 -1.25
N LEU A 68 4.97 2.33 -0.51
CA LEU A 68 6.09 2.93 0.21
C LEU A 68 7.37 2.86 -0.63
N GLY A 69 8.24 3.86 -0.48
CA GLY A 69 9.55 3.88 -1.12
C GLY A 69 9.53 4.33 -2.58
N GLY A 70 8.45 4.99 -3.00
CA GLY A 70 8.36 5.65 -4.31
C GLY A 70 9.31 6.85 -4.45
N PRO A 71 9.37 7.48 -5.63
CA PRO A 71 10.25 8.62 -5.86
C PRO A 71 10.03 9.76 -4.86
N GLY A 72 11.09 10.21 -4.22
CA GLY A 72 11.05 11.30 -3.24
C GLY A 72 10.71 10.87 -1.80
N GLU A 73 10.41 9.59 -1.57
CA GLU A 73 10.12 9.06 -0.23
C GLU A 73 11.37 9.13 0.66
N ASP A 74 11.17 9.57 1.90
CA ASP A 74 12.18 9.61 2.96
C ASP A 74 11.60 9.09 4.29
N LYS A 75 12.40 9.09 5.36
CA LYS A 75 11.97 8.54 6.66
C LYS A 75 10.86 9.36 7.30
N GLU A 76 10.80 10.66 7.03
CA GLU A 76 9.75 11.53 7.57
C GLU A 76 8.43 11.23 6.87
N THR A 77 8.41 11.15 5.55
CA THR A 77 7.19 10.85 4.77
C THR A 77 6.66 9.44 5.03
N LEU A 78 7.54 8.46 5.26
CA LEU A 78 7.16 7.13 5.72
C LEU A 78 6.46 7.20 7.09
N ARG A 79 7.04 7.92 8.05
CA ARG A 79 6.45 8.07 9.38
C ARG A 79 5.09 8.75 9.31
N ASP A 80 4.97 9.85 8.57
CA ASP A 80 3.70 10.57 8.39
C ASP A 80 2.61 9.64 7.82
N THR A 81 2.98 8.80 6.86
CA THR A 81 2.10 7.81 6.25
C THR A 81 1.59 6.78 7.25
N ILE A 82 2.49 6.12 7.99
CA ILE A 82 2.12 5.06 8.93
C ILE A 82 1.32 5.64 10.11
N GLU A 83 1.72 6.80 10.64
CA GLU A 83 1.01 7.45 11.74
C GLU A 83 -0.39 7.94 11.34
N LEU A 84 -0.59 8.40 10.09
CA LEU A 84 -1.93 8.68 9.58
C LEU A 84 -2.79 7.42 9.58
N MET A 85 -2.29 6.29 9.06
CA MET A 85 -3.05 5.04 9.01
C MET A 85 -3.46 4.59 10.42
N LYS A 86 -2.54 4.66 11.38
CA LYS A 86 -2.83 4.33 12.78
C LYS A 86 -3.93 5.22 13.35
N ARG A 87 -3.87 6.53 13.08
CA ARG A 87 -4.81 7.55 13.54
C ARG A 87 -6.21 7.38 12.97
N VAL A 88 -6.34 7.16 11.66
CA VAL A 88 -7.65 7.05 10.99
C VAL A 88 -8.28 5.67 11.15
N GLY A 89 -7.44 4.67 11.41
CA GLY A 89 -7.81 3.33 11.78
C GLY A 89 -8.71 2.60 10.78
N PRO A 90 -8.22 2.29 9.56
CA PRO A 90 -8.93 1.39 8.67
C PRO A 90 -8.99 -0.02 9.26
N ASP A 91 -9.86 -0.88 8.74
CA ASP A 91 -9.89 -2.27 9.16
C ASP A 91 -8.58 -2.99 8.81
N ARG A 92 -8.01 -2.71 7.63
CA ARG A 92 -6.72 -3.26 7.21
C ARG A 92 -5.87 -2.23 6.47
N VAL A 93 -4.56 -2.43 6.46
CA VAL A 93 -3.60 -1.63 5.72
C VAL A 93 -2.71 -2.54 4.90
N GLY A 94 -2.75 -2.39 3.57
CA GLY A 94 -1.84 -3.08 2.67
C GLY A 94 -0.55 -2.29 2.52
N ILE A 95 0.59 -2.97 2.57
CA ILE A 95 1.89 -2.34 2.31
C ILE A 95 2.56 -3.02 1.12
N THR A 96 2.86 -2.23 0.09
CA THR A 96 3.82 -2.58 -0.95
C THR A 96 5.05 -1.70 -0.81
N ILE A 97 6.25 -2.28 -0.91
CA ILE A 97 7.52 -1.54 -0.89
C ILE A 97 8.17 -1.60 -2.26
N GLY A 98 8.52 -0.42 -2.78
CA GLY A 98 9.11 -0.25 -4.11
C GLY A 98 8.09 -0.40 -5.22
N ALA A 99 8.49 0.00 -6.43
CA ALA A 99 7.64 -0.02 -7.60
C ALA A 99 8.35 -0.68 -8.78
N ARG A 100 7.70 -1.61 -9.46
CA ARG A 100 8.22 -2.12 -10.74
C ARG A 100 8.17 -1.01 -11.79
N VAL A 101 9.27 -0.81 -12.50
CA VAL A 101 9.37 0.15 -13.58
C VAL A 101 8.88 -0.50 -14.86
N TYR A 102 7.85 0.08 -15.47
CA TYR A 102 7.29 -0.37 -16.74
C TYR A 102 7.54 0.65 -17.85
N PRO A 103 7.86 0.20 -19.08
CA PRO A 103 8.08 1.12 -20.19
C PRO A 103 6.81 1.92 -20.49
N GLY A 104 6.97 3.18 -20.89
CA GLY A 104 5.86 4.08 -21.22
C GLY A 104 5.17 4.73 -20.02
N THR A 105 5.64 4.47 -18.79
CA THR A 105 5.13 5.13 -17.58
C THR A 105 5.88 6.44 -17.28
N SER A 106 5.24 7.37 -16.57
CA SER A 106 5.90 8.57 -16.04
C SER A 106 7.14 8.24 -15.20
N LEU A 107 7.08 7.15 -14.42
CA LEU A 107 8.21 6.64 -13.66
C LEU A 107 9.38 6.27 -14.58
N SER A 108 9.15 5.46 -15.61
CA SER A 108 10.20 5.10 -16.58
C SER A 108 10.78 6.32 -17.28
N SER A 109 9.94 7.28 -17.68
CA SER A 109 10.39 8.54 -18.27
C SER A 109 11.23 9.39 -17.30
N SER A 110 10.89 9.39 -16.02
CA SER A 110 11.67 10.11 -15.00
C SER A 110 13.05 9.47 -14.77
N ILE A 111 13.10 8.13 -14.74
CA ILE A 111 14.33 7.36 -14.56
C ILE A 111 15.29 7.54 -15.74
N LEU A 112 14.78 7.47 -16.97
CA LEU A 112 15.60 7.69 -18.18
C LEU A 112 16.26 9.08 -18.21
N LYS A 113 15.67 10.08 -17.53
CA LYS A 113 16.23 11.44 -17.42
C LYS A 113 17.29 11.59 -16.31
N GLN A 114 17.37 10.65 -15.36
CA GLN A 114 18.30 10.71 -14.21
C GLN A 114 19.73 10.28 -14.55
N GLY A 115 20.02 9.98 -15.83
CA GLY A 115 21.35 9.63 -16.31
C GLY A 115 21.58 8.12 -16.40
N PRO A 116 22.83 7.63 -16.21
CA PRO A 116 23.14 6.22 -16.37
C PRO A 116 22.49 5.33 -15.30
N PHE A 117 21.92 4.19 -15.69
CA PHE A 117 21.22 3.26 -14.79
C PHE A 117 22.18 2.64 -13.77
N GLU A 118 23.41 2.38 -14.19
CA GLU A 118 24.46 1.74 -13.40
C GLU A 118 24.89 2.59 -12.20
N LYS A 119 24.62 3.91 -12.27
CA LYS A 119 24.89 4.87 -11.20
C LYS A 119 23.64 5.21 -10.38
N ASN A 120 22.46 4.76 -10.81
CA ASN A 120 21.21 5.10 -10.16
C ASN A 120 20.95 4.17 -8.98
N ARG A 121 21.26 4.65 -7.77
CA ARG A 121 21.07 3.92 -6.51
C ARG A 121 19.61 3.61 -6.18
N HIS A 122 18.65 4.18 -6.91
CA HIS A 122 17.24 3.88 -6.73
C HIS A 122 16.81 2.59 -7.44
N LEU A 123 17.61 2.08 -8.37
CA LEU A 123 17.21 0.98 -9.23
C LEU A 123 17.77 -0.34 -8.71
N HIS A 124 16.90 -1.35 -8.64
CA HIS A 124 17.23 -2.71 -8.25
C HIS A 124 16.81 -3.67 -9.37
N GLY A 125 17.73 -4.53 -9.81
CA GLY A 125 17.55 -5.45 -10.94
C GLY A 125 18.50 -5.15 -12.09
N GLU A 126 18.30 -5.83 -13.21
CA GLU A 126 19.15 -5.72 -14.41
C GLU A 126 18.33 -5.24 -15.60
N ALA A 127 18.78 -4.18 -16.27
CA ALA A 127 18.27 -3.77 -17.57
C ALA A 127 19.39 -3.22 -18.47
N PRO A 128 20.14 -4.11 -19.11
CA PRO A 128 21.25 -3.71 -19.98
C PRO A 128 20.78 -2.82 -21.14
N ASP A 129 19.59 -3.08 -21.68
CA ASP A 129 19.06 -2.41 -22.87
C ASP A 129 18.12 -1.24 -22.56
N ARG A 130 17.88 -0.95 -21.26
CA ARG A 130 16.96 0.11 -20.78
C ARG A 130 15.54 0.06 -21.37
N ASP A 131 15.13 -1.10 -21.88
CA ASP A 131 13.81 -1.37 -22.43
C ASP A 131 12.75 -1.68 -21.36
N PHE A 132 13.19 -1.89 -20.11
CA PHE A 132 12.38 -2.27 -18.96
C PHE A 132 11.61 -3.58 -19.14
N PHE A 133 12.03 -4.44 -20.09
CA PHE A 133 11.45 -5.75 -20.29
C PHE A 133 11.84 -6.68 -19.14
N ARG A 134 13.14 -6.68 -18.78
CA ARG A 134 13.62 -7.33 -17.56
C ARG A 134 13.14 -6.56 -16.33
N PRO A 135 12.76 -7.24 -15.23
CA PRO A 135 12.26 -6.56 -14.04
C PRO A 135 13.30 -5.62 -13.42
N ILE A 136 13.00 -4.33 -13.45
CA ILE A 136 13.66 -3.31 -12.63
C ILE A 136 12.64 -2.80 -11.62
N PHE A 137 13.10 -2.58 -10.39
CA PHE A 137 12.32 -1.97 -9.33
C PHE A 137 12.96 -0.66 -8.92
N TYR A 138 12.12 0.35 -8.72
CA TYR A 138 12.48 1.60 -8.08
C TYR A 138 12.25 1.48 -6.58
N LEU A 139 13.24 1.87 -5.78
CA LEU A 139 13.14 2.08 -4.35
C LEU A 139 13.94 3.33 -3.99
N SER A 140 13.36 4.24 -3.21
CA SER A 140 14.07 5.46 -2.81
C SER A 140 15.34 5.14 -2.03
N SER A 141 16.51 5.51 -2.55
CA SER A 141 17.80 5.32 -1.88
C SER A 141 17.95 6.19 -0.63
N GLN A 142 17.09 7.20 -0.44
CA GLN A 142 17.05 8.04 0.77
C GLN A 142 16.65 7.22 2.00
N LEU A 143 16.02 6.07 1.81
CA LEU A 143 15.62 5.16 2.87
C LEU A 143 16.77 4.24 3.30
N GLY A 144 17.84 4.15 2.51
CA GLY A 144 18.96 3.24 2.71
C GLY A 144 18.56 1.77 2.68
N ASP A 145 19.46 0.90 3.12
CA ASP A 145 19.26 -0.56 3.07
C ASP A 145 18.29 -1.10 4.15
N GLY A 146 17.80 -0.21 5.03
CA GLY A 146 17.05 -0.55 6.23
C GLY A 146 15.54 -0.31 6.16
N ILE A 147 14.94 -0.17 4.97
CA ILE A 147 13.51 0.17 4.85
C ILE A 147 12.61 -0.86 5.54
N PHE A 148 12.86 -2.17 5.36
CA PHE A 148 12.01 -3.21 5.95
C PHE A 148 12.03 -3.17 7.48
N PRO A 149 13.20 -3.23 8.16
CA PRO A 149 13.26 -3.04 9.62
C PRO A 149 12.69 -1.70 10.10
N HIS A 150 12.81 -0.65 9.31
CA HIS A 150 12.27 0.66 9.67
C HIS A 150 10.74 0.68 9.64
N VAL A 151 10.13 0.15 8.56
CA VAL A 151 8.68 0.00 8.45
C VAL A 151 8.16 -0.96 9.51
N GLU A 152 8.85 -2.07 9.77
CA GLU A 152 8.52 -3.00 10.86
C GLU A 152 8.44 -2.29 12.22
N LYS A 153 9.47 -1.49 12.54
CA LYS A 153 9.51 -0.68 13.77
C LYS A 153 8.37 0.34 13.83
N LEU A 154 8.06 1.00 12.71
CA LEU A 154 6.96 1.97 12.65
C LEU A 154 5.61 1.30 12.81
N VAL A 155 5.38 0.15 12.17
CA VAL A 155 4.14 -0.63 12.29
C VAL A 155 3.99 -1.18 13.71
N GLY A 156 5.04 -1.76 14.27
CA GLY A 156 5.03 -2.39 15.58
C GLY A 156 4.09 -3.60 15.63
N ASP A 157 3.26 -3.67 16.68
CA ASP A 157 2.33 -4.77 16.90
C ASP A 157 0.93 -4.56 16.32
N ASP A 158 0.75 -3.53 15.48
CA ASP A 158 -0.53 -3.24 14.86
C ASP A 158 -0.90 -4.28 13.78
N GLU A 159 -1.73 -5.25 14.16
CA GLU A 159 -2.16 -6.37 13.30
C GLU A 159 -3.00 -5.95 12.10
N ARG A 160 -3.45 -4.69 12.04
CA ARG A 160 -4.17 -4.18 10.87
C ARG A 160 -3.26 -4.10 9.64
N PHE A 161 -1.95 -3.96 9.84
CA PHE A 161 -0.99 -3.87 8.76
C PHE A 161 -0.59 -5.24 8.25
N PHE A 162 -0.79 -5.47 6.95
CA PHE A 162 -0.24 -6.61 6.25
C PHE A 162 1.20 -6.34 5.86
N PHE A 163 2.07 -6.44 6.88
CA PHE A 163 3.50 -6.28 6.74
C PHE A 163 4.22 -7.51 7.27
N PRO A 164 5.16 -8.11 6.52
CA PRO A 164 5.94 -9.23 7.01
C PRO A 164 6.86 -8.79 8.15
N LYS A 165 6.63 -9.30 9.37
CA LYS A 165 7.46 -9.03 10.56
C LYS A 165 8.80 -9.78 10.59
N ASP A 166 9.11 -10.60 9.58
CA ASP A 166 10.26 -11.51 9.59
C ASP A 166 10.91 -11.68 8.20
N VAL A 167 11.07 -10.60 7.43
CA VAL A 167 11.65 -10.66 6.08
C VAL A 167 13.07 -11.29 6.06
N GLY A 168 13.75 -11.32 7.21
CA GLY A 168 15.06 -11.99 7.38
C GLY A 168 15.04 -13.36 8.07
N LYS A 169 13.91 -13.86 8.59
CA LYS A 169 13.86 -15.11 9.39
C LYS A 169 12.68 -16.05 9.11
N SER A 170 11.61 -15.64 8.45
CA SER A 170 10.48 -16.53 8.18
C SER A 170 10.36 -16.90 6.69
N LYS A 171 10.17 -18.20 6.45
CA LYS A 171 9.89 -18.81 5.13
C LYS A 171 8.49 -18.46 4.58
N ASN A 172 7.75 -17.53 5.21
CA ASN A 172 6.29 -17.48 5.11
C ASN A 172 5.70 -16.17 4.55
N TYR A 173 6.46 -15.35 3.82
CA TYR A 173 5.85 -14.36 2.93
C TYR A 173 5.89 -14.85 1.49
N ASN A 174 4.99 -15.77 1.19
CA ASN A 174 4.63 -16.15 -0.16
C ASN A 174 3.12 -15.96 -0.29
N TYR A 175 2.71 -15.09 -1.22
CA TYR A 175 1.31 -14.91 -1.62
C TYR A 175 0.59 -16.25 -1.92
N ASN A 176 1.38 -17.30 -2.25
CA ASN A 176 0.91 -18.65 -2.58
C ASN A 176 0.89 -19.65 -1.39
N GLN A 177 1.28 -19.29 -0.16
CA GLN A 177 1.33 -20.22 0.99
C GLN A 177 0.78 -19.67 2.31
N ASN A 178 -0.27 -18.86 2.28
CA ASN A 178 -1.00 -18.50 3.50
C ASN A 178 -1.90 -19.67 3.94
N ILE A 179 -1.38 -20.57 4.78
CA ILE A 179 -2.09 -21.76 5.26
C ILE A 179 -3.41 -21.38 5.95
N ALA A 180 -3.41 -20.33 6.76
CA ALA A 180 -4.61 -19.84 7.44
C ALA A 180 -5.71 -19.43 6.44
N LEU A 181 -5.34 -18.67 5.40
CA LEU A 181 -6.28 -18.30 4.33
C LEU A 181 -6.82 -19.53 3.58
N ILE A 182 -5.94 -20.48 3.24
CA ILE A 182 -6.32 -21.71 2.54
C ILE A 182 -7.32 -22.51 3.38
N GLU A 183 -7.04 -22.68 4.67
CA GLU A 183 -7.93 -23.38 5.60
C GLU A 183 -9.26 -22.67 5.77
N ALA A 184 -9.28 -21.34 5.88
CA ALA A 184 -10.50 -20.57 5.96
C ALA A 184 -11.37 -20.73 4.71
N ILE A 185 -10.76 -20.66 3.52
CA ILE A 185 -11.47 -20.89 2.26
C ILE A 185 -12.07 -22.31 2.22
N ARG A 186 -11.30 -23.32 2.66
CA ARG A 186 -11.78 -24.72 2.79
C ARG A 186 -12.94 -24.85 3.76
N LYS A 187 -12.92 -24.11 4.88
CA LYS A 187 -14.02 -24.05 5.86
C LYS A 187 -15.24 -23.24 5.40
N GLY A 188 -15.22 -22.71 4.17
CA GLY A 188 -16.37 -22.02 3.58
C GLY A 188 -16.33 -20.50 3.67
N HIS A 189 -15.24 -19.90 4.18
CA HIS A 189 -15.10 -18.44 4.16
C HIS A 189 -15.03 -17.92 2.72
N ARG A 190 -15.67 -16.77 2.46
CA ARG A 190 -15.76 -16.12 1.14
C ARG A 190 -15.58 -14.62 1.28
N GLY A 191 -15.17 -13.98 0.19
CA GLY A 191 -14.91 -12.55 0.12
C GLY A 191 -13.47 -12.24 -0.30
N ALA A 192 -13.07 -10.97 -0.19
CA ALA A 192 -11.69 -10.57 -0.41
C ALA A 192 -10.76 -11.22 0.63
N TYR A 193 -9.55 -11.60 0.24
CA TYR A 193 -8.61 -12.29 1.14
C TYR A 193 -8.35 -11.49 2.42
N TRP A 194 -8.22 -10.16 2.30
CA TRP A 194 -7.93 -9.27 3.41
C TRP A 194 -9.08 -9.23 4.42
N ASP A 195 -10.32 -9.32 3.97
CA ASP A 195 -11.50 -9.35 4.83
C ASP A 195 -11.73 -10.74 5.44
N ILE A 196 -11.35 -11.81 4.74
CA ILE A 196 -11.33 -13.16 5.33
C ILE A 196 -10.33 -13.18 6.50
N LEU A 197 -9.08 -12.76 6.24
CA LEU A 197 -8.04 -12.69 7.28
C LEU A 197 -8.45 -11.75 8.43
N ARG A 198 -9.13 -10.65 8.11
CA ARG A 198 -9.66 -9.73 9.12
C ARG A 198 -10.60 -10.41 10.10
N ARG A 199 -11.57 -11.15 9.58
CA ARG A 199 -12.57 -11.87 10.38
C ARG A 199 -12.00 -13.05 11.15
N MET A 200 -10.82 -13.53 10.79
CA MET A 200 -10.14 -14.62 11.50
C MET A 200 -9.29 -14.14 12.69
N GLN A 201 -8.90 -12.86 12.70
CA GLN A 201 -8.18 -12.23 13.81
C GLN A 201 -9.13 -11.63 14.87
N ALA A 202 -10.44 -11.64 14.59
CA ALA A 202 -11.49 -11.13 15.47
C ALA A 202 -12.00 -12.19 16.44
#